data_AF-A0A2V1AUE1-F1
#
_entry.id   AF-A0A2V1AUE1-F1
#
_cell.length_a   1.000
_cell.length_b   1.000
_cell.length_c   1.000
_cell.angle_alpha   90.00
_cell.angle_beta   90.00
_cell.angle_gamma   90.00
#
_symmetry.space_group_name_H-M   'P 1'
#
loop_
_entity.id
_entity.type
_entity.pdbx_description
1 polymer ?
#
loop_
_entity_poly.entity_id
_entity_poly.type
_entity_poly.pdbx_seq_one_letter_code
_entity_poly.pdbx_strand_id
1 'polypeptide(L)'
;MSQVETIDEFRNERFHLPTQERLTAVAAASAIVGAGAGFYEGIKLSSLRFLTENGHRLPTTVGGWYFYHKKKNYVMIISGCKEAAKVAFRYSAGVSSFFGLEAGLDYARGTKDFLSSAAAATIVAWSFGAYKHMSPVQRMNYTQ
;
A
#
# COMPACT_ATOMS: atom_id res chain seq x y z
N MET A 1 -3.86 -48.08 20.09
CA MET A 1 -3.38 -46.69 19.93
C MET A 1 -4.45 -45.96 19.13
N SER A 2 -5.47 -45.43 19.83
CA SER A 2 -6.59 -44.73 19.21
C SER A 2 -6.06 -43.51 18.45
N GLN A 3 -6.32 -43.46 17.15
CA GLN A 3 -6.04 -42.28 16.33
C GLN A 3 -6.82 -41.12 16.95
N VAL A 4 -6.10 -40.16 17.55
CA VAL A 4 -6.69 -38.89 17.97
C VAL A 4 -7.00 -38.16 16.68
N GLU A 5 -8.28 -38.10 16.34
CA GLU A 5 -8.78 -37.30 15.22
C GLU A 5 -8.43 -35.83 15.54
N THR A 6 -7.32 -35.34 14.98
CA THR A 6 -6.89 -33.96 15.15
C THR A 6 -7.88 -33.09 14.41
N ILE A 7 -8.85 -32.56 15.15
CA ILE A 7 -9.82 -31.57 14.66
C ILE A 7 -9.01 -30.39 14.11
N ASP A 8 -8.98 -30.22 12.79
CA ASP A 8 -8.32 -29.07 12.15
C ASP A 8 -9.18 -27.82 12.36
N GLU A 9 -8.84 -27.08 13.41
CA GLU A 9 -9.54 -25.86 13.85
C GLU A 9 -9.49 -24.75 12.78
N PHE A 10 -8.54 -24.82 11.85
CA PHE A 10 -8.32 -23.82 10.80
C PHE A 10 -8.91 -24.21 9.44
N ARG A 11 -9.59 -25.35 9.32
CA ARG A 11 -10.15 -25.85 8.06
C ARG A 11 -11.08 -24.85 7.35
N ASN A 12 -11.78 -24.03 8.13
CA ASN A 12 -12.72 -23.02 7.61
C ASN A 12 -12.11 -21.60 7.60
N GLU A 13 -10.87 -21.42 8.04
CA GLU A 13 -10.21 -20.11 8.06
C GLU A 13 -9.57 -19.79 6.72
N ARG A 14 -9.78 -18.56 6.23
CA ARG A 14 -9.09 -18.09 5.01
C ARG A 14 -7.60 -18.01 5.29
N PHE A 15 -6.80 -18.72 4.47
CA PHE A 15 -5.36 -18.96 4.60
C PHE A 15 -4.91 -19.97 5.68
N HIS A 16 -5.80 -20.77 6.28
CA HIS A 16 -5.45 -21.71 7.37
C HIS A 16 -4.69 -21.03 8.52
N LEU A 17 -4.93 -19.74 8.72
CA LEU A 17 -4.29 -18.93 9.76
C LEU A 17 -5.37 -18.31 10.65
N PRO A 18 -5.10 -18.14 11.95
CA PRO A 18 -6.00 -17.39 12.81
C PRO A 18 -6.15 -15.96 12.30
N THR A 19 -7.35 -15.40 12.46
CA THR A 19 -7.70 -14.08 11.90
C THR A 19 -6.71 -12.98 12.32
N GLN A 20 -6.20 -13.01 13.55
CA GLN A 20 -5.23 -12.02 14.03
C GLN A 20 -3.88 -12.09 13.29
N GLU A 21 -3.32 -13.29 13.08
CA GLU A 21 -2.06 -13.47 12.35
C GLU A 21 -2.20 -13.13 10.87
N ARG A 22 -3.38 -13.41 10.29
CA ARG A 22 -3.67 -13.01 8.92
C ARG A 22 -3.65 -11.49 8.76
N LEU A 23 -4.27 -10.75 9.69
CA LEU A 23 -4.32 -9.30 9.64
C LEU A 23 -2.91 -8.69 9.76
N THR A 24 -2.07 -9.21 10.67
CA THR A 24 -0.70 -8.70 10.83
C THR A 24 0.18 -9.03 9.62
N ALA A 25 0.08 -10.25 9.07
CA ALA A 25 0.82 -10.65 7.88
C ALA A 25 0.46 -9.80 6.66
N VAL A 26 -0.83 -9.56 6.44
CA VAL A 26 -1.31 -8.74 5.33
C VAL A 26 -0.97 -7.26 5.53
N ALA A 27 -1.05 -6.74 6.75
CA ALA A 27 -0.63 -5.38 7.08
C ALA A 27 0.85 -5.15 6.80
N ALA A 28 1.71 -6.13 7.12
CA ALA A 28 3.14 -6.08 6.84
C ALA A 28 3.44 -6.19 5.34
N ALA A 29 2.81 -7.14 4.64
CA ALA A 29 2.98 -7.32 3.20
C ALA A 29 2.58 -6.07 2.41
N SER A 30 1.41 -5.50 2.74
CA SER A 30 0.93 -4.27 2.11
C SER A 30 1.80 -3.05 2.43
N ALA A 31 2.38 -2.97 3.63
CA ALA A 31 3.34 -1.93 3.97
C ALA A 31 4.61 -2.01 3.11
N ILE A 32 5.15 -3.22 2.88
CA ILE A 32 6.34 -3.43 2.03
C ILE A 32 6.06 -3.01 0.58
N VAL A 33 4.93 -3.45 0.03
CA VAL A 33 4.52 -3.09 -1.34
C VAL A 33 4.30 -1.58 -1.45
N GLY A 34 3.61 -0.97 -0.49
CA GLY A 34 3.39 0.47 -0.44
C GLY A 34 4.69 1.27 -0.30
N ALA A 35 5.63 0.78 0.51
CA ALA A 35 6.95 1.40 0.66
C ALA A 35 7.72 1.39 -0.67
N GLY A 36 7.73 0.25 -1.38
CA GLY A 36 8.40 0.14 -2.68
C GLY A 36 7.80 1.08 -3.73
N ALA A 37 6.47 1.12 -3.82
CA ALA A 37 5.76 2.03 -4.73
C ALA A 37 6.05 3.50 -4.39
N GLY A 38 5.92 3.89 -3.13
CA GLY A 38 6.18 5.27 -2.68
C GLY A 38 7.64 5.69 -2.84
N PHE A 39 8.59 4.77 -2.64
CA PHE A 39 10.01 5.02 -2.86
C PHE A 39 10.30 5.33 -4.33
N TYR A 40 9.77 4.51 -5.24
CA TYR A 40 9.96 4.68 -6.69
C TYR A 40 9.38 6.02 -7.18
N GLU A 41 8.15 6.35 -6.77
CA GLU A 41 7.52 7.62 -7.12
C GLU A 41 8.28 8.83 -6.55
N GLY A 42 8.74 8.73 -5.30
CA GLY A 42 9.53 9.78 -4.62
C GLY A 42 10.87 10.05 -5.32
N ILE A 43 11.57 9.00 -5.74
CA ILE A 43 12.82 9.13 -6.52
C ILE A 43 12.55 9.77 -7.88
N LYS A 44 11.53 9.29 -8.60
CA LYS A 44 11.21 9.80 -9.94
C LYS A 44 10.90 11.30 -9.90
N LEU A 45 10.06 11.71 -8.96
CA LEU A 45 9.64 13.11 -8.83
C LEU A 45 10.78 14.02 -8.39
N SER A 46 11.59 13.59 -7.42
CA SER A 46 12.74 14.37 -6.95
C SER A 46 13.87 14.46 -7.98
N SER A 47 14.09 13.40 -8.77
CA SER A 47 15.05 13.40 -9.87
C SER A 47 14.67 14.44 -10.93
N LEU A 48 13.39 14.49 -11.31
CA LEU A 48 12.86 15.48 -12.26
C LEU A 48 12.99 16.89 -11.70
N ARG A 49 12.60 17.11 -10.44
CA ARG A 49 12.75 18.42 -9.77
C ARG A 49 14.20 18.88 -9.72
N PHE A 50 15.11 17.99 -9.33
CA PHE A 50 16.54 18.30 -9.28
C PHE A 50 17.09 18.68 -10.67
N LEU A 51 16.65 18.00 -11.73
CA LEU A 51 17.03 18.31 -13.11
C LEU A 51 16.49 19.68 -13.53
N THR A 52 15.24 20.00 -13.20
CA THR A 52 14.68 21.33 -13.50
C THR A 52 15.39 22.44 -12.75
N GLU A 53 15.73 22.24 -11.48
CA GLU A 53 16.42 23.23 -10.65
C GLU A 53 17.88 23.44 -11.10
N ASN A 54 18.57 22.37 -11.50
CA ASN A 54 20.01 22.41 -11.82
C ASN A 54 20.30 22.36 -13.33
N GLY A 55 19.29 22.44 -14.19
CA GLY A 55 19.49 22.42 -15.65
C GLY A 55 20.43 23.53 -16.15
N HIS A 56 20.51 24.65 -15.42
CA HIS A 56 21.43 25.75 -15.70
C HIS A 56 22.82 25.60 -15.05
N ARG A 57 23.04 24.62 -14.16
CA ARG A 57 24.29 24.39 -13.41
C ARG A 57 24.90 23.03 -13.72
N LEU A 58 25.13 22.77 -15.00
CA LEU A 58 25.76 21.54 -15.45
C LEU A 58 27.25 21.53 -15.05
N PRO A 59 27.78 20.39 -14.57
CA PRO A 59 29.17 20.31 -14.16
C PRO A 59 30.11 20.44 -15.36
N THR A 60 31.06 21.36 -15.31
CA THR A 60 32.09 21.58 -16.35
C THR A 60 33.44 20.95 -15.98
N THR A 61 33.65 20.62 -14.71
CA THR A 61 34.88 19.99 -14.18
C THR A 61 34.61 18.57 -13.72
N VAL A 62 35.64 17.72 -13.75
CA VAL A 62 35.55 16.31 -13.30
C VAL A 62 35.15 16.21 -11.82
N GLY A 63 35.70 17.09 -10.96
CA GLY A 63 35.30 17.17 -9.55
C GLY A 63 33.85 17.62 -9.37
N GLY A 64 33.41 18.61 -10.15
CA GLY A 64 32.02 19.07 -10.16
C GLY A 64 31.03 17.98 -10.54
N TRP A 65 31.40 17.12 -11.49
CA TRP A 65 30.56 15.99 -11.92
C TRP A 65 30.27 15.01 -10.77
N TYR A 66 31.29 14.68 -9.96
CA TYR A 66 31.11 13.81 -8.79
C TYR A 66 30.20 14.44 -7.74
N PHE A 67 30.44 15.70 -7.37
CA PHE A 67 29.61 16.37 -6.37
C PHE A 67 28.16 16.56 -6.83
N TYR A 68 27.95 16.79 -8.13
CA TYR A 68 26.62 16.87 -8.72
C TYR A 68 25.84 15.56 -8.54
N HIS A 69 26.42 14.42 -8.92
CA HIS A 69 25.77 13.11 -8.80
C HIS A 69 25.59 12.66 -7.35
N LYS A 70 26.56 12.96 -6.47
CA LYS A 70 26.46 12.69 -5.03
C LYS A 70 25.28 13.46 -4.42
N LYS A 71 25.15 14.76 -4.74
CA LYS A 71 24.03 15.58 -4.28
C LYS A 71 22.70 15.10 -4.84
N LYS A 72 22.65 14.77 -6.14
CA LYS A 72 21.44 14.23 -6.79
C LYS A 72 20.96 12.96 -6.09
N ASN A 73 21.86 11.99 -5.87
CA ASN A 73 21.51 10.73 -5.20
C ASN A 73 21.04 10.94 -3.76
N TYR A 74 21.66 11.85 -3.03
CA TYR A 74 21.26 12.19 -1.67
C TYR A 74 19.81 12.74 -1.60
N VAL A 75 19.49 13.70 -2.47
CA VAL A 75 18.13 14.29 -2.53
C VAL A 75 17.10 13.24 -2.95
N MET A 76 17.44 12.39 -3.92
CA MET A 76 16.55 11.32 -4.39
C MET A 76 16.27 10.27 -3.30
N ILE A 77 17.29 9.81 -2.57
CA ILE A 77 17.10 8.80 -1.52
C ILE A 77 16.27 9.35 -0.36
N ILE A 78 16.53 10.59 0.09
CA ILE A 78 15.79 11.17 1.22
C ILE A 78 14.32 11.37 0.87
N SER A 79 14.04 11.93 -0.31
CA SER A 79 12.66 12.11 -0.77
C SER A 79 11.96 10.77 -1.02
N GLY A 80 12.67 9.79 -1.59
CA GLY A 80 12.19 8.41 -1.72
C GLY A 80 11.80 7.80 -0.38
N CYS A 81 12.67 7.84 0.63
CA CYS A 81 12.38 7.31 1.97
C CYS A 81 11.19 8.01 2.64
N LYS A 82 11.06 9.33 2.47
CA LYS A 82 9.94 10.10 3.03
C LYS A 82 8.60 9.69 2.42
N GLU A 83 8.53 9.57 1.09
CA GLU A 83 7.31 9.12 0.42
C GLU A 83 7.04 7.63 0.67
N ALA A 84 8.07 6.79 0.75
CA ALA A 84 7.94 5.38 1.11
C ALA A 84 7.24 5.19 2.46
N ALA A 85 7.70 5.89 3.51
CA ALA A 85 7.08 5.79 4.84
C ALA A 85 5.62 6.23 4.83
N LYS A 86 5.31 7.33 4.13
CA LYS A 86 3.96 7.87 4.02
C LYS A 86 3.02 6.94 3.25
N VAL A 87 3.47 6.41 2.12
CA VAL A 87 2.66 5.50 1.28
C VAL A 87 2.51 4.14 1.96
N ALA A 88 3.56 3.60 2.58
CA ALA A 88 3.49 2.37 3.35
C ALA A 88 2.43 2.42 4.46
N PHE A 89 2.40 3.51 5.23
CA PHE A 89 1.38 3.69 6.28
C PHE A 89 -0.04 3.73 5.70
N ARG A 90 -0.25 4.44 4.58
CA ARG A 90 -1.57 4.54 3.92
C ARG A 90 -2.03 3.20 3.36
N TYR A 91 -1.12 2.45 2.74
CA TYR A 91 -1.40 1.10 2.21
C TYR A 91 -1.74 0.13 3.34
N SER A 92 -0.90 0.08 4.36
CA SER A 92 -1.11 -0.80 5.53
C SER A 92 -2.44 -0.49 6.22
N ALA A 93 -2.73 0.78 6.49
CA ALA A 93 -4.00 1.20 7.10
C ALA A 93 -5.22 0.86 6.23
N GLY A 94 -5.17 1.13 4.92
CA GLY A 94 -6.27 0.86 4.00
C GLY A 94 -6.56 -0.63 3.85
N VAL A 95 -5.51 -1.44 3.67
CA VAL A 95 -5.64 -2.90 3.54
C VAL A 95 -6.11 -3.52 4.86
N SER A 96 -5.54 -3.11 6.00
CA SER A 96 -5.97 -3.61 7.31
C SER A 96 -7.43 -3.28 7.61
N SER A 97 -7.88 -2.09 7.21
CA SER A 97 -9.28 -1.68 7.35
C SER A 97 -10.21 -2.54 6.50
N PHE A 98 -9.82 -2.87 5.26
CA PHE A 98 -10.59 -3.75 4.38
C PHE A 98 -10.73 -5.16 4.98
N PHE A 99 -9.62 -5.80 5.38
CA PHE A 99 -9.65 -7.13 5.97
C PHE A 99 -10.30 -7.16 7.37
N GLY A 100 -10.21 -6.06 8.12
CA GLY A 100 -10.91 -5.91 9.40
C GLY A 100 -12.42 -5.81 9.23
N LEU A 101 -12.90 -5.08 8.22
CA LEU A 101 -14.32 -5.03 7.87
C LEU A 101 -14.85 -6.39 7.40
N GLU A 102 -14.07 -7.10 6.59
CA GLU A 102 -14.40 -8.46 6.16
C GLU A 102 -14.56 -9.39 7.37
N ALA A 103 -13.57 -9.42 8.27
CA ALA A 103 -13.63 -10.25 9.47
C ALA A 103 -14.79 -9.87 10.42
N GLY A 104 -15.12 -8.58 10.52
CA GLY A 104 -16.28 -8.11 11.28
C GLY A 104 -17.61 -8.57 10.69
N LEU A 105 -17.74 -8.55 9.36
CA LEU A 105 -18.93 -9.06 8.66
C LEU A 105 -19.06 -10.58 8.77
N ASP A 106 -17.95 -11.31 8.68
CA ASP A 106 -17.91 -12.76 8.91
C ASP A 106 -18.35 -13.11 10.34
N TYR A 107 -17.89 -12.35 11.35
CA TYR A 107 -18.32 -12.54 12.74
C TYR A 107 -19.82 -12.25 12.93
N ALA A 108 -20.34 -11.19 12.30
CA ALA A 108 -21.75 -10.82 12.41
C ALA A 108 -22.69 -11.81 11.71
N ARG A 109 -22.27 -12.47 10.63
CA ARG A 109 -23.08 -13.43 9.87
C ARG A 109 -22.87 -14.88 10.28
N GLY A 110 -21.74 -15.21 10.91
CA GLY A 110 -21.39 -16.59 11.28
C GLY A 110 -21.06 -17.50 10.09
N THR A 111 -21.04 -16.97 8.86
CA THR A 111 -20.65 -17.70 7.64
C THR A 111 -19.48 -16.98 6.96
N LYS A 112 -18.56 -17.77 6.39
CA LYS A 112 -17.35 -17.28 5.71
C LYS A 112 -17.50 -17.40 4.19
N ASP A 113 -18.32 -16.53 3.60
CA ASP A 113 -18.68 -16.57 2.17
C ASP A 113 -18.05 -15.42 1.37
N PHE A 114 -18.03 -15.53 0.03
CA PHE A 114 -17.55 -14.43 -0.85
C PHE A 114 -18.34 -13.12 -0.67
N LEU A 115 -19.56 -13.22 -0.15
CA LEU A 115 -20.48 -12.10 0.01
C LEU A 115 -19.99 -11.10 1.06
N SER A 116 -19.28 -11.54 2.10
CA SER A 116 -18.69 -10.65 3.10
C SER A 116 -17.57 -9.80 2.49
N SER A 117 -16.70 -10.40 1.67
CA SER A 117 -15.67 -9.68 0.92
C SER A 117 -16.25 -8.70 -0.09
N ALA A 118 -17.32 -9.09 -0.81
CA ALA A 118 -18.00 -8.21 -1.76
C ALA A 118 -18.67 -7.00 -1.06
N ALA A 119 -19.29 -7.24 0.09
CA ALA A 119 -19.88 -6.18 0.92
C ALA A 119 -18.80 -5.25 1.49
N ALA A 120 -17.71 -5.80 2.03
CA ALA A 120 -16.57 -5.02 2.51
C ALA A 120 -15.97 -4.16 1.39
N ALA A 121 -15.80 -4.72 0.19
CA ALA A 121 -15.29 -3.99 -0.98
C ALA A 121 -16.22 -2.84 -1.36
N THR A 122 -17.53 -3.08 -1.39
CA THR A 122 -18.53 -2.05 -1.71
C THR A 122 -18.52 -0.93 -0.67
N ILE A 123 -18.43 -1.26 0.62
CA ILE A 123 -18.37 -0.29 1.72
C ILE A 123 -17.09 0.54 1.63
N VAL A 124 -15.93 -0.09 1.42
CA VAL A 124 -14.64 0.61 1.30
C VAL A 124 -14.62 1.51 0.06
N ALA A 125 -15.11 1.02 -1.08
CA ALA A 125 -15.19 1.79 -2.32
C ALA A 125 -16.13 2.99 -2.17
N TRP A 126 -17.30 2.79 -1.56
CA TRP A 126 -18.28 3.86 -1.30
C TRP A 126 -17.71 4.91 -0.34
N SER A 127 -17.10 4.47 0.76
CA SER A 127 -16.44 5.33 1.75
C SER A 127 -15.32 6.15 1.13
N PHE A 128 -14.49 5.54 0.29
CA PHE A 128 -13.42 6.22 -0.43
C PHE A 128 -13.97 7.26 -1.43
N GLY A 129 -15.01 6.89 -2.17
CA GLY A 129 -15.68 7.80 -3.10
C GLY A 129 -16.32 9.01 -2.42
N ALA A 130 -16.93 8.80 -1.25
CA ALA A 130 -17.48 9.87 -0.42
C ALA A 130 -16.37 10.79 0.11
N TYR A 131 -15.29 10.22 0.66
CA TYR A 131 -14.15 10.98 1.16
C TYR A 131 -13.48 11.86 0.09
N LYS A 132 -13.48 11.40 -1.16
CA LYS A 132 -12.87 12.14 -2.28
C LYS A 132 -13.80 13.13 -2.98
N HIS A 133 -15.08 13.24 -2.58
CA HIS A 133 -16.07 14.12 -3.20
C HIS A 133 -16.04 14.10 -4.75
N MET A 134 -15.77 12.94 -5.35
CA MET A 134 -15.62 12.83 -6.81
C MET A 134 -16.99 12.97 -7.47
N SER A 135 -17.13 13.91 -8.41
CA SER A 135 -18.34 14.03 -9.22
C SER A 135 -18.51 12.80 -10.13
N PRO A 136 -19.74 12.43 -10.52
CA PRO A 136 -19.99 11.26 -11.38
C PRO A 136 -19.17 11.30 -12.68
N VAL A 137 -18.98 12.50 -13.24
CA VAL A 137 -18.21 12.73 -14.47
C VAL A 137 -16.71 12.50 -14.27
N GLN A 138 -16.16 12.87 -13.11
CA GLN A 138 -14.75 12.61 -12.79
C GLN A 138 -14.46 11.12 -12.67
N ARG A 139 -15.39 10.29 -12.19
CA ARG A 139 -15.18 8.84 -12.07
C ARG A 139 -14.99 8.13 -13.42
N MET A 140 -15.65 8.60 -14.48
CA MET A 140 -15.54 8.01 -15.82
C MET A 140 -14.25 8.38 -16.55
N ASN A 141 -13.60 9.49 -16.21
CA ASN A 141 -12.45 10.01 -16.97
C ASN A 141 -11.08 9.50 -16.48
N TYR A 142 -10.99 8.88 -15.29
CA TYR A 142 -9.72 8.31 -14.78
C TYR A 142 -9.48 6.85 -15.21
N THR A 143 -10.40 6.25 -15.97
CA THR A 143 -10.31 4.89 -16.52
C THR A 143 -10.17 4.93 -18.05
N GLN A 144 -9.25 5.75 -18.55
CA GLN A 144 -8.76 5.72 -19.93
C GLN A 144 -7.27 5.44 -19.94
#